data_AF-A0A7C6WB11-F1
#
_entry.id   AF-A0A7C6WB11-F1
#
_cell.length_a   1.000
_cell.length_b   1.000
_cell.length_c   1.000
_cell.angle_alpha   90.00
_cell.angle_beta   90.00
_cell.angle_gamma   90.00
#
_symmetry.space_group_name_H-M   'P 1'
#
loop_
_entity.id
_entity.type
_entity.pdbx_description
1 polymer ?
#
loop_
_entity_poly.entity_id
_entity_poly.type
_entity_poly.pdbx_seq_one_letter_code
_entity_poly.pdbx_strand_id
1 'polypeptide(L)'
;RPELQIGTKVKKGQVLADSNFTRDGQFALGVNLSVAFMPYKGLTFEDGIVVSEEAAAKLTSEHLYVEDFEVTEDHKLDKVEFAKYAPIEAKPQRMQKLNDRGIVRKGTVLEPNDIIIAALRKVEDTEEERYRRALGRHLKRDWKSVALTWDKDIKGTVVDVVEHGKMIKVTIRTEEPAKAGDKIVGRHGNKGTIAKVVPMAEMPKAADGTNIDIIINPIAVPSRMNIGQILESSAALIAEKTGKPFVVDNFDGTDYLKKIKSEMKRLGIVDKHKVIDPEVGELENPVFIGKQYVLKLQHQTGKKFSARGQGPYTMDEQPARGGDKSGQALDVLTNYTLLAHGAKENLREMSIIKGQRNDEYWREFRAGRPTPPPPTPFVFDKFMHNLQALGVSVKKDEEKFQLMAMTDKEIEEMSSGKIEDARLIKAPDLAPEKGGLFDPDATGGPGGSKWSHIELAEPIPNPVFKDAIISLLDMTTKEFESVLKGEKYINGKTGGQAIEDA
;
A
#
# COMPACT_ATOMS: atom_id res chain seq x y z
N ARG A 1 5.91 9.22 31.35
CA ARG A 1 6.29 8.40 32.53
C ARG A 1 6.40 9.35 33.72
N PRO A 2 5.58 9.23 34.78
CA PRO A 2 5.73 10.12 35.94
C PRO A 2 7.05 9.82 36.64
N GLU A 3 7.91 10.83 36.78
CA GLU A 3 9.24 10.68 37.39
C GLU A 3 9.21 10.93 38.91
N LEU A 4 8.09 11.47 39.40
CA LEU A 4 7.96 11.94 40.76
C LEU A 4 7.22 10.94 41.64
N GLN A 5 7.77 10.70 42.83
CA GLN A 5 7.08 9.96 43.87
C GLN A 5 5.99 10.82 44.51
N ILE A 6 4.91 10.16 44.95
CA ILE A 6 3.82 10.82 45.68
C ILE A 6 4.42 11.51 46.93
N GLY A 7 4.07 12.78 47.15
CA GLY A 7 4.58 13.59 48.24
C GLY A 7 5.78 14.47 47.88
N THR A 8 6.33 14.36 46.67
CA THR A 8 7.39 15.26 46.20
C THR A 8 6.88 16.70 46.10
N LYS A 9 7.52 17.63 46.83
CA LYS A 9 7.24 19.07 46.68
C LYS A 9 7.79 19.56 45.34
N VAL A 10 6.94 20.18 44.53
CA VAL A 10 7.29 20.67 43.20
C VAL A 10 7.20 22.20 43.12
N LYS A 11 7.98 22.80 42.22
CA LYS A 11 7.94 24.24 41.94
C LYS A 11 7.04 24.53 40.73
N LYS A 12 6.49 25.75 40.66
CA LYS A 12 5.77 26.22 39.46
C LYS A 12 6.71 26.15 38.25
N GLY A 13 6.30 25.44 37.20
CA GLY A 13 7.09 25.24 35.97
C GLY A 13 8.03 24.04 35.99
N GLN A 14 8.07 23.25 37.07
CA GLN A 14 8.84 22.01 37.11
C GLN A 14 8.19 20.94 36.22
N VAL A 15 9.00 20.25 35.39
CA VAL A 15 8.55 19.09 34.63
C VAL A 15 8.14 17.97 35.60
N LEU A 16 6.92 17.45 35.41
CA LEU A 16 6.36 16.41 36.29
C LEU A 16 6.45 15.01 35.69
N ALA A 17 6.49 14.93 34.36
CA ALA A 17 6.54 13.68 33.63
C ALA A 17 7.08 13.93 32.22
N ASP A 18 7.81 12.94 31.71
CA ASP A 18 8.21 12.91 30.31
C ASP A 18 7.14 12.29 29.41
N SER A 19 7.14 12.75 28.16
CA SER A 19 6.40 12.16 27.05
C SER A 19 7.19 11.04 26.38
N ASN A 20 6.66 10.50 25.28
CA ASN A 20 7.35 9.50 24.46
C ASN A 20 8.56 10.08 23.70
N PHE A 21 8.68 11.41 23.66
CA PHE A 21 9.68 12.14 22.89
C PHE A 21 10.49 13.10 23.76
N THR A 22 10.43 12.94 25.09
CA THR A 22 11.23 13.73 26.01
C THR A 22 11.94 12.86 27.03
N ARG A 23 13.07 13.35 27.53
CA ARG A 23 13.82 12.78 28.64
C ARG A 23 14.35 13.93 29.50
N ASP A 24 14.08 13.91 30.80
CA ASP A 24 14.42 14.98 31.75
C ASP A 24 13.90 16.35 31.28
N GLY A 25 12.72 16.38 30.63
CA GLY A 25 12.15 17.61 30.06
C GLY A 25 12.85 18.11 28.79
N GLN A 26 13.83 17.39 28.25
CA GLN A 26 14.51 17.70 26.99
C GLN A 26 13.97 16.85 25.85
N PHE A 27 13.99 17.36 24.63
CA PHE A 27 13.54 16.62 23.46
C PHE A 27 14.48 15.46 23.12
N ALA A 28 13.92 14.26 22.95
CA ALA A 28 14.66 13.02 22.74
C ALA A 28 13.95 12.08 21.75
N LEU A 29 14.33 12.12 20.46
CA LEU A 29 13.81 11.27 19.37
C LEU A 29 14.72 10.10 18.97
N GLY A 30 15.97 10.12 19.43
CA GLY A 30 17.02 9.22 19.05
C GLY A 30 17.93 8.90 20.23
N VAL A 31 19.06 8.26 19.91
CA VAL A 31 20.02 7.78 20.89
C VAL A 31 21.43 8.22 20.51
N ASN A 32 22.27 8.41 21.53
CA ASN A 32 23.70 8.67 21.31
C ASN A 32 24.41 7.33 21.06
N LEU A 33 25.08 7.21 19.92
CA LEU A 33 25.77 5.98 19.49
C LEU A 33 27.22 6.29 19.11
N SER A 34 28.11 5.34 19.38
CA SER A 34 29.51 5.38 18.96
C SER A 34 29.64 5.09 17.46
N VAL A 35 30.19 6.04 16.69
CA VAL A 35 30.28 5.97 15.23
C VAL A 35 31.75 5.91 14.81
N ALA A 36 32.12 4.87 14.08
CA ALA A 36 33.41 4.73 13.42
C ALA A 36 33.30 5.13 11.95
N PHE A 37 34.25 5.96 11.49
CA PHE A 37 34.30 6.43 10.11
C PHE A 37 35.33 5.64 9.32
N MET A 38 34.90 4.52 8.73
CA MET A 38 35.74 3.65 7.91
C MET A 38 34.90 2.90 6.87
N PRO A 39 35.46 2.58 5.68
CA PRO A 39 34.83 1.63 4.78
C PRO A 39 34.83 0.23 5.41
N TYR A 40 33.75 -0.54 5.20
CA TYR A 40 33.63 -1.86 5.81
C TYR A 40 33.00 -2.88 4.87
N LYS A 41 33.81 -3.82 4.38
CA LYS A 41 33.43 -5.04 3.64
C LYS A 41 32.37 -4.83 2.53
N GLY A 42 32.37 -3.66 1.88
CA GLY A 42 31.36 -3.25 0.89
C GLY A 42 29.96 -2.95 1.47
N LEU A 43 29.70 -3.25 2.74
CA LEU A 43 28.42 -3.00 3.42
C LEU A 43 28.16 -1.51 3.64
N THR A 44 29.21 -0.70 3.63
CA THR A 44 29.14 0.77 3.69
C THR A 44 29.26 1.40 2.29
N PHE A 45 28.91 0.69 1.22
CA PHE A 45 28.89 1.26 -0.12
C PHE A 45 27.78 2.31 -0.24
N GLU A 46 28.08 3.44 -0.89
CA GLU A 46 27.20 4.63 -0.95
C GLU A 46 26.72 5.05 0.46
N ASP A 47 25.42 4.89 0.74
CA ASP A 47 24.76 5.23 2.01
C ASP A 47 24.40 4.01 2.85
N GLY A 48 25.05 2.87 2.59
CA GLY A 48 25.01 1.71 3.45
C GLY A 48 25.59 2.03 4.81
N ILE A 49 24.87 1.65 5.87
CA ILE A 49 25.34 1.77 7.25
C ILE A 49 25.39 0.40 7.89
N VAL A 50 26.46 0.12 8.63
CA VAL A 50 26.56 -1.09 9.44
C VAL A 50 26.28 -0.72 10.90
N VAL A 51 25.46 -1.53 11.55
CA VAL A 51 25.00 -1.29 12.92
C VAL A 51 25.30 -2.53 13.75
N SER A 52 25.78 -2.37 14.97
CA SER A 52 25.97 -3.49 15.89
C SER A 52 24.63 -4.01 16.41
N GLU A 53 24.59 -5.24 16.88
CA GLU A 53 23.40 -5.82 17.53
C GLU A 53 22.93 -4.97 18.73
N GLU A 54 23.85 -4.48 19.55
CA GLU A 54 23.52 -3.60 20.68
C GLU A 54 22.93 -2.26 20.21
N ALA A 55 23.51 -1.66 19.17
CA ALA A 55 23.01 -0.41 18.60
C ALA A 55 21.62 -0.58 17.98
N ALA A 56 21.38 -1.72 17.33
CA ALA A 56 20.08 -2.07 16.80
C ALA A 56 19.01 -2.20 17.90
N ALA A 57 19.37 -2.77 19.05
CA ALA A 57 18.52 -2.83 20.23
C ALA A 57 18.29 -1.45 20.87
N LYS A 58 19.32 -0.59 20.95
CA LYS A 58 19.17 0.81 21.42
C LYS A 58 18.25 1.63 20.50
N LEU A 59 18.20 1.31 19.21
CA LEU A 59 17.33 1.91 18.20
C LEU A 59 15.96 1.21 18.11
N THR A 60 15.50 0.53 19.16
CA THR A 60 14.16 -0.05 19.20
C THR A 60 13.10 1.04 19.16
N SER A 61 12.14 0.89 18.25
CA SER A 61 10.97 1.76 18.17
C SER A 61 9.73 1.06 18.69
N GLU A 62 8.91 1.79 19.45
CA GLU A 62 7.60 1.33 19.89
C GLU A 62 6.52 1.79 18.90
N HIS A 63 5.61 0.88 18.53
CA HIS A 63 4.47 1.19 17.65
C HIS A 63 3.18 0.74 18.30
N LEU A 64 2.10 1.46 18.00
CA LEU A 64 0.76 1.17 18.46
C LEU A 64 -0.13 0.90 17.25
N TYR A 65 -0.76 -0.27 17.25
CA TYR A 65 -1.75 -0.67 16.25
C TYR A 65 -3.12 -0.74 16.93
N VAL A 66 -4.13 -0.21 16.27
CA VAL A 66 -5.52 -0.27 16.74
C VAL A 66 -6.28 -1.08 15.70
N GLU A 67 -6.73 -2.25 16.12
CA GLU A 67 -7.51 -3.16 15.31
C GLU A 67 -8.99 -3.01 15.68
N ASP A 68 -9.81 -2.79 14.65
CA ASP A 68 -11.23 -2.45 14.76
C ASP A 68 -12.08 -3.62 14.27
N PHE A 69 -13.15 -3.95 14.99
CA PHE A 69 -14.14 -4.90 14.51
C PHE A 69 -15.56 -4.45 14.84
N GLU A 70 -16.36 -4.25 13.80
CA GLU A 70 -17.78 -3.91 13.92
C GLU A 70 -18.64 -5.17 13.97
N VAL A 71 -19.36 -5.32 15.08
CA VAL A 71 -20.27 -6.43 15.35
C VAL A 71 -21.66 -6.08 14.82
N THR A 72 -22.06 -6.75 13.76
CA THR A 72 -23.44 -6.69 13.23
C THR A 72 -24.28 -7.87 13.71
N GLU A 73 -25.59 -7.87 13.42
CA GLU A 73 -26.51 -8.95 13.79
C GLU A 73 -26.20 -10.28 13.08
N ASP A 74 -25.49 -10.22 11.95
CA ASP A 74 -25.01 -11.39 11.22
C ASP A 74 -23.73 -11.97 11.81
N HIS A 75 -23.19 -11.39 12.88
CA HIS A 75 -21.98 -11.87 13.54
C HIS A 75 -22.29 -12.65 14.81
N LYS A 76 -21.50 -13.70 15.05
CA LYS A 76 -21.50 -14.46 16.29
C LYS A 76 -20.09 -14.50 16.88
N LEU A 77 -19.96 -13.98 18.10
CA LEU A 77 -18.73 -13.94 18.89
C LEU A 77 -18.83 -14.94 20.04
N ASP A 78 -18.41 -16.17 19.77
CA ASP A 78 -18.41 -17.25 20.74
C ASP A 78 -17.24 -18.19 20.43
N LYS A 79 -16.37 -18.41 21.43
CA LYS A 79 -15.13 -19.16 21.27
C LYS A 79 -15.38 -20.64 20.90
N VAL A 80 -16.40 -21.25 21.49
CA VAL A 80 -16.71 -22.68 21.31
C VAL A 80 -17.34 -22.92 19.94
N GLU A 81 -18.29 -22.07 19.57
CA GLU A 81 -18.92 -22.11 18.25
C GLU A 81 -17.90 -21.78 17.15
N PHE A 82 -17.01 -20.82 17.37
CA PHE A 82 -15.92 -20.56 16.43
C PHE A 82 -15.06 -21.80 16.20
N ALA A 83 -14.67 -22.50 17.27
CA ALA A 83 -13.88 -23.73 17.15
C ALA A 83 -14.60 -24.84 16.36
N LYS A 84 -15.94 -24.91 16.47
CA LYS A 84 -16.77 -25.85 15.72
C LYS A 84 -16.83 -25.53 14.23
N TYR A 85 -16.98 -24.27 13.85
CA TYR A 85 -17.13 -23.86 12.44
C TYR A 85 -15.79 -23.63 11.72
N ALA A 86 -14.73 -23.29 12.46
CA ALA A 86 -13.39 -23.00 11.93
C ALA A 86 -12.28 -23.81 12.65
N PRO A 87 -12.32 -25.16 12.65
CA PRO A 87 -11.39 -25.99 13.44
C PRO A 87 -9.93 -25.87 13.00
N ILE A 88 -9.68 -25.55 11.72
CA ILE A 88 -8.32 -25.36 11.17
C ILE A 88 -7.66 -24.09 11.75
N GLU A 89 -8.45 -23.03 11.93
CA GLU A 89 -8.00 -21.76 12.50
C GLU A 89 -7.91 -21.84 14.03
N ALA A 90 -8.88 -22.54 14.64
CA ALA A 90 -9.05 -22.68 16.09
C ALA A 90 -8.09 -23.69 16.73
N LYS A 91 -6.79 -23.59 16.42
CA LYS A 91 -5.76 -24.40 17.07
C LYS A 91 -5.72 -24.11 18.58
N PRO A 92 -5.55 -25.10 19.47
CA PRO A 92 -5.58 -24.91 20.92
C PRO A 92 -4.65 -23.78 21.42
N GLN A 93 -3.45 -23.67 20.85
CA GLN A 93 -2.45 -22.67 21.21
C GLN A 93 -2.89 -21.23 20.91
N ARG A 94 -3.77 -21.04 19.92
CA ARG A 94 -4.36 -19.74 19.57
C ARG A 94 -5.58 -19.47 20.43
N MET A 95 -6.43 -20.48 20.61
CA MET A 95 -7.69 -20.35 21.35
C MET A 95 -7.49 -20.06 22.84
N GLN A 96 -6.40 -20.55 23.46
CA GLN A 96 -6.10 -20.25 24.87
C GLN A 96 -5.92 -18.75 25.16
N LYS A 97 -5.55 -17.95 24.14
CA LYS A 97 -5.33 -16.50 24.24
C LYS A 97 -6.64 -15.69 24.28
N LEU A 98 -7.76 -16.33 23.94
CA LEU A 98 -9.07 -15.71 23.82
C LEU A 98 -9.93 -15.93 25.08
N ASN A 99 -10.77 -14.94 25.39
CA ASN A 99 -11.87 -15.06 26.34
C ASN A 99 -13.05 -15.89 25.76
N ASP A 100 -14.08 -16.13 26.55
CA ASP A 100 -15.19 -17.03 26.17
C ASP A 100 -16.00 -16.50 24.97
N ARG A 101 -16.00 -15.18 24.75
CA ARG A 101 -16.58 -14.54 23.57
C ARG A 101 -15.67 -14.60 22.33
N GLY A 102 -14.45 -15.13 22.45
CA GLY A 102 -13.50 -15.22 21.36
C GLY A 102 -12.64 -13.98 21.16
N ILE A 103 -12.56 -13.08 22.14
CA ILE A 103 -11.78 -11.83 22.06
C ILE A 103 -10.48 -12.00 22.85
N VAL A 104 -9.35 -11.54 22.31
CA VAL A 104 -8.04 -11.57 22.99
C VAL A 104 -8.07 -10.78 24.31
N ARG A 105 -7.29 -11.22 25.30
CA ARG A 105 -7.22 -10.57 26.62
C ARG A 105 -6.11 -9.52 26.68
N LYS A 106 -6.33 -8.46 27.46
CA LYS A 106 -5.26 -7.49 27.81
C LYS A 106 -4.07 -8.19 28.45
N GLY A 107 -2.86 -7.78 28.07
CA GLY A 107 -1.59 -8.38 28.49
C GLY A 107 -1.16 -9.61 27.68
N THR A 108 -1.97 -10.07 26.73
CA THR A 108 -1.63 -11.23 25.89
C THR A 108 -0.54 -10.87 24.88
N VAL A 109 0.45 -11.76 24.72
CA VAL A 109 1.43 -11.68 23.64
C VAL A 109 0.92 -12.47 22.42
N LEU A 110 0.77 -11.75 21.32
CA LEU A 110 0.37 -12.24 20.01
C LEU A 110 1.61 -12.56 19.16
N GLU A 111 1.59 -13.72 18.54
CA GLU A 111 2.51 -14.15 17.50
C GLU A 111 1.86 -13.97 16.11
N PRO A 112 2.63 -13.93 15.02
CA PRO A 112 2.07 -13.82 13.67
C PRO A 112 0.99 -14.88 13.42
N ASN A 113 -0.15 -14.44 12.89
CA ASN A 113 -1.36 -15.24 12.62
C ASN A 113 -2.14 -15.72 13.85
N ASP A 114 -1.86 -15.20 15.05
CA ASP A 114 -2.76 -15.40 16.19
C ASP A 114 -4.10 -14.69 15.97
N ILE A 115 -5.14 -15.23 16.59
CA ILE A 115 -6.48 -14.64 16.52
C ILE A 115 -6.57 -13.50 17.53
N ILE A 116 -7.03 -12.35 17.07
CA ILE A 116 -7.36 -11.18 17.89
C ILE A 116 -8.84 -11.28 18.29
N ILE A 117 -9.71 -11.53 17.30
CA ILE A 117 -11.16 -11.69 17.49
C ILE A 117 -11.63 -12.90 16.66
N ALA A 118 -12.10 -13.93 17.35
CA ALA A 118 -12.75 -15.08 16.76
C ALA A 118 -14.22 -14.74 16.47
N ALA A 119 -14.49 -14.37 15.22
CA ALA A 119 -15.83 -13.98 14.77
C ALA A 119 -16.33 -14.90 13.65
N LEU A 120 -17.60 -15.26 13.73
CA LEU A 120 -18.33 -15.95 12.68
C LEU A 120 -19.32 -14.98 12.03
N ARG A 121 -19.50 -15.08 10.72
CA ARG A 121 -20.56 -14.40 9.97
C ARG A 121 -21.55 -15.42 9.41
N LYS A 122 -22.84 -15.09 9.43
CA LYS A 122 -23.89 -15.89 8.81
C LYS A 122 -23.61 -16.06 7.31
N VAL A 123 -23.78 -17.28 6.81
CA VAL A 123 -23.62 -17.56 5.37
C VAL A 123 -24.90 -17.11 4.64
N GLU A 124 -24.73 -16.29 3.61
CA GLU A 124 -25.83 -15.84 2.75
C GLU A 124 -26.41 -17.02 1.95
N ASP A 125 -27.71 -16.96 1.67
CA ASP A 125 -28.43 -18.01 0.95
C ASP A 125 -28.25 -17.86 -0.56
N THR A 126 -27.05 -18.19 -1.06
CA THR A 126 -26.74 -18.20 -2.49
C THR A 126 -27.24 -19.47 -3.18
N GLU A 127 -27.39 -19.45 -4.50
CA GLU A 127 -27.75 -20.66 -5.28
C GLU A 127 -26.77 -21.81 -5.04
N GLU A 128 -25.46 -21.54 -5.00
CA GLU A 128 -24.44 -22.55 -4.70
C GLU A 128 -24.65 -23.22 -3.34
N GLU A 129 -25.00 -22.45 -2.31
CA GLU A 129 -25.28 -23.00 -0.98
C GLU A 129 -26.61 -23.77 -0.95
N ARG A 130 -27.62 -23.35 -1.74
CA ARG A 130 -28.85 -24.14 -1.94
C ARG A 130 -28.55 -25.47 -2.61
N TYR A 131 -27.71 -25.49 -3.65
CA TYR A 131 -27.26 -26.73 -4.29
C TYR A 131 -26.48 -27.63 -3.31
N ARG A 132 -25.55 -27.06 -2.52
CA ARG A 132 -24.83 -27.83 -1.48
C ARG A 132 -25.78 -28.44 -0.45
N ARG A 133 -26.79 -27.70 0.00
CA ARG A 133 -27.82 -28.21 0.92
C ARG A 133 -28.63 -29.35 0.30
N ALA A 134 -28.92 -29.26 -1.00
CA ALA A 134 -29.62 -30.32 -1.73
C ALA A 134 -28.78 -31.61 -1.84
N LEU A 135 -27.45 -31.50 -1.98
CA LEU A 135 -26.53 -32.65 -2.05
C LEU A 135 -26.37 -33.38 -0.70
N GLY A 136 -26.54 -32.70 0.43
CA GLY A 136 -26.55 -33.37 1.73
C GLY A 136 -26.56 -32.42 2.93
N ARG A 137 -27.30 -32.80 3.99
CA ARG A 137 -27.42 -32.00 5.23
C ARG A 137 -26.09 -31.72 5.93
N HIS A 138 -25.08 -32.57 5.75
CA HIS A 138 -23.74 -32.42 6.35
C HIS A 138 -22.87 -31.37 5.65
N LEU A 139 -23.25 -30.91 4.45
CA LEU A 139 -22.54 -29.87 3.69
C LEU A 139 -23.05 -28.46 4.02
N LYS A 140 -24.15 -28.35 4.78
CA LYS A 140 -24.71 -27.06 5.20
C LYS A 140 -23.75 -26.36 6.16
N ARG A 141 -23.30 -25.17 5.79
CA ARG A 141 -22.58 -24.25 6.69
C ARG A 141 -23.46 -23.05 7.00
N ASP A 142 -23.93 -22.95 8.24
CA ASP A 142 -24.70 -21.80 8.69
C ASP A 142 -23.82 -20.56 8.95
N TRP A 143 -22.52 -20.78 9.23
CA TRP A 143 -21.56 -19.75 9.59
C TRP A 143 -20.24 -19.93 8.85
N LYS A 144 -19.58 -18.81 8.52
CA LYS A 144 -18.22 -18.73 7.97
C LYS A 144 -17.31 -17.91 8.91
N SER A 145 -16.03 -18.27 9.00
CA SER A 145 -15.05 -17.47 9.75
C SER A 145 -14.86 -16.11 9.10
N VAL A 146 -14.87 -15.07 9.94
CA VAL A 146 -14.40 -13.70 9.62
C VAL A 146 -13.46 -13.23 10.73
N ALA A 147 -12.65 -14.16 11.26
CA ALA A 147 -11.74 -13.88 12.34
C ALA A 147 -10.75 -12.76 11.99
N LEU A 148 -10.57 -11.84 12.93
CA LEU A 148 -9.52 -10.85 12.87
C LEU A 148 -8.25 -11.46 13.45
N THR A 149 -7.19 -11.54 12.64
CA THR A 149 -5.90 -12.13 13.03
C THR A 149 -4.81 -11.08 13.04
N TRP A 150 -3.79 -11.30 13.88
CA TRP A 150 -2.59 -10.50 13.88
C TRP A 150 -1.76 -10.79 12.62
N ASP A 151 -1.86 -9.89 11.65
CA ASP A 151 -1.33 -10.04 10.29
C ASP A 151 0.12 -9.56 10.14
N LYS A 152 0.74 -9.07 11.23
CA LYS A 152 2.12 -8.59 11.22
C LYS A 152 3.10 -9.72 11.54
N ASP A 153 4.25 -9.68 10.88
CA ASP A 153 5.36 -10.63 11.08
C ASP A 153 6.20 -10.34 12.35
N ILE A 154 5.63 -9.68 13.35
CA ILE A 154 6.31 -9.31 14.60
C ILE A 154 5.43 -9.64 15.81
N LYS A 155 6.02 -9.86 16.98
CA LYS A 155 5.24 -10.07 18.21
C LYS A 155 4.57 -8.76 18.65
N GLY A 156 3.31 -8.86 19.05
CA GLY A 156 2.54 -7.74 19.60
C GLY A 156 2.06 -8.06 21.01
N THR A 157 2.00 -7.05 21.88
CA THR A 157 1.41 -7.18 23.22
C THR A 157 0.11 -6.39 23.26
N VAL A 158 -0.99 -7.05 23.62
CA VAL A 158 -2.29 -6.39 23.76
C VAL A 158 -2.24 -5.45 24.97
N VAL A 159 -2.28 -4.16 24.72
CA VAL A 159 -2.25 -3.13 25.77
C VAL A 159 -3.64 -2.75 26.24
N ASP A 160 -4.65 -2.82 25.36
CA ASP A 160 -6.02 -2.53 25.76
C ASP A 160 -7.06 -3.20 24.85
N VAL A 161 -8.23 -3.47 25.42
CA VAL A 161 -9.39 -4.01 24.71
C VAL A 161 -10.60 -3.21 25.17
N VAL A 162 -11.21 -2.46 24.24
CA VAL A 162 -12.35 -1.59 24.51
C VAL A 162 -13.53 -2.05 23.67
N GLU A 163 -14.65 -2.32 24.33
CA GLU A 163 -15.91 -2.63 23.68
C GLU A 163 -16.87 -1.44 23.89
N HIS A 164 -17.30 -0.80 22.81
CA HIS A 164 -18.23 0.33 22.85
C HIS A 164 -19.37 0.12 21.85
N GLY A 165 -20.57 -0.18 22.36
CA GLY A 165 -21.73 -0.49 21.53
C GLY A 165 -21.47 -1.72 20.65
N LYS A 166 -21.52 -1.53 19.33
CA LYS A 166 -21.23 -2.56 18.32
C LYS A 166 -19.76 -2.62 17.91
N MET A 167 -18.88 -1.78 18.45
CA MET A 167 -17.49 -1.70 18.04
C MET A 167 -16.56 -2.33 19.10
N ILE A 168 -15.67 -3.21 18.65
CA ILE A 168 -14.58 -3.75 19.47
C ILE A 168 -13.28 -3.16 18.95
N LYS A 169 -12.50 -2.53 19.82
CA LYS A 169 -11.17 -1.99 19.53
C LYS A 169 -10.13 -2.70 20.37
N VAL A 170 -9.13 -3.28 19.70
CA VAL A 170 -7.99 -3.93 20.34
C VAL A 170 -6.75 -3.12 20.04
N THR A 171 -6.11 -2.62 21.08
CA THR A 171 -4.87 -1.85 20.97
C THR A 171 -3.69 -2.77 21.25
N ILE A 172 -2.75 -2.85 20.31
CA ILE A 172 -1.60 -3.75 20.33
C ILE A 172 -0.33 -2.93 20.22
N ARG A 173 0.61 -3.11 21.15
CA ARG A 173 1.92 -2.48 21.14
C ARG A 173 2.96 -3.45 20.58
N THR A 174 3.82 -2.99 19.68
CA THR A 174 5.01 -3.73 19.24
C THR A 174 6.27 -2.97 19.65
N GLU A 175 7.33 -3.73 19.91
CA GLU A 175 8.69 -3.22 20.11
C GLU A 175 9.54 -3.78 18.97
N GLU A 176 10.07 -2.88 18.14
CA GLU A 176 10.74 -3.25 16.89
C GLU A 176 12.18 -2.74 16.91
N PRO A 177 13.17 -3.61 17.19
CA PRO A 177 14.59 -3.28 17.03
C PRO A 177 14.90 -2.81 15.61
N ALA A 178 15.98 -2.04 15.44
CA ALA A 178 16.42 -1.69 14.09
C ALA A 178 16.91 -2.95 13.36
N LYS A 179 16.55 -3.08 12.08
CA LYS A 179 16.94 -4.23 11.26
C LYS A 179 17.47 -3.80 9.91
N ALA A 180 18.04 -4.74 9.17
CA ALA A 180 18.50 -4.47 7.81
C ALA A 180 17.36 -3.90 6.92
N GLY A 181 17.70 -2.86 6.17
CA GLY A 181 16.82 -2.08 5.32
C GLY A 181 16.06 -0.94 6.03
N ASP A 182 16.03 -0.90 7.37
CA ASP A 182 15.51 0.26 8.08
C ASP A 182 16.40 1.47 7.83
N LYS A 183 15.79 2.67 7.83
CA LYS A 183 16.53 3.92 7.64
C LYS A 183 16.84 4.60 8.96
N ILE A 184 18.08 5.03 9.11
CA ILE A 184 18.55 5.84 10.23
C ILE A 184 19.18 7.14 9.73
N VAL A 185 19.25 8.14 10.60
CA VAL A 185 19.77 9.46 10.24
C VAL A 185 20.41 10.15 11.44
N GLY A 186 21.55 10.80 11.21
CA GLY A 186 22.11 11.78 12.14
C GLY A 186 21.54 13.18 11.90
N ARG A 187 21.78 14.11 12.83
CA ARG A 187 21.21 15.47 12.75
C ARG A 187 21.72 16.30 11.57
N HIS A 188 22.80 15.87 10.91
CA HIS A 188 23.48 16.59 9.83
C HIS A 188 23.11 16.06 8.42
N GLY A 189 21.97 15.39 8.29
CA GLY A 189 21.48 14.88 7.01
C GLY A 189 22.20 13.63 6.49
N ASN A 190 23.07 13.02 7.30
CA ASN A 190 23.70 11.73 7.04
C ASN A 190 22.68 10.59 7.21
N LYS A 191 21.74 10.52 6.27
CA LYS A 191 20.72 9.48 6.20
C LYS A 191 21.28 8.28 5.46
N GLY A 192 21.09 7.10 6.03
CA GLY A 192 21.47 5.86 5.37
C GLY A 192 20.52 4.72 5.67
N THR A 193 20.73 3.62 4.96
CA THR A 193 19.96 2.39 5.12
C THR A 193 20.85 1.38 5.83
N ILE A 194 20.35 0.71 6.85
CA ILE A 194 21.10 -0.34 7.54
C ILE A 194 21.33 -1.49 6.56
N ALA A 195 22.57 -1.68 6.11
CA ALA A 195 22.92 -2.75 5.19
C ALA A 195 22.99 -4.09 5.93
N LYS A 196 23.58 -4.10 7.13
CA LYS A 196 23.70 -5.28 7.98
C LYS A 196 23.68 -4.88 9.46
N VAL A 197 22.98 -5.69 10.26
CA VAL A 197 23.16 -5.72 11.71
C VAL A 197 24.19 -6.81 12.01
N VAL A 198 25.30 -6.44 12.64
CA VAL A 198 26.44 -7.34 12.87
C VAL A 198 26.49 -7.75 14.36
N PRO A 199 26.61 -9.05 14.67
CA PRO A 199 26.79 -9.51 16.05
C PRO A 199 28.00 -8.87 16.73
N MET A 200 27.93 -8.64 18.04
CA MET A 200 29.01 -7.99 18.79
C MET A 200 30.36 -8.73 18.73
N ALA A 201 30.33 -10.05 18.49
CA ALA A 201 31.54 -10.87 18.32
C ALA A 201 32.26 -10.61 16.99
N GLU A 202 31.53 -10.20 15.95
CA GLU A 202 32.04 -9.93 14.60
C GLU A 202 32.33 -8.44 14.37
N MET A 203 31.79 -7.56 15.21
CA MET A 203 32.03 -6.12 15.10
C MET A 203 33.49 -5.78 15.40
N PRO A 204 34.12 -4.89 14.60
CA PRO A 204 35.40 -4.29 14.95
C PRO A 204 35.35 -3.61 16.32
N LYS A 205 36.48 -3.64 17.03
CA LYS A 205 36.61 -3.06 18.36
C LYS A 205 37.76 -2.07 18.38
N ALA A 206 37.59 -0.97 19.11
CA ALA A 206 38.71 -0.09 19.40
C ALA A 206 39.66 -0.79 20.39
N ALA A 207 40.96 -0.61 20.21
CA ALA A 207 41.99 -1.21 21.06
C ALA A 207 41.93 -0.74 22.53
N ASP A 208 41.29 0.39 22.79
CA ASP A 208 41.05 0.93 24.14
C ASP A 208 39.77 0.38 24.82
N GLY A 209 39.07 -0.54 24.15
CA GLY A 209 37.84 -1.15 24.65
C GLY A 209 36.56 -0.39 24.31
N THR A 210 36.64 0.72 23.56
CA THR A 210 35.45 1.44 23.09
C THR A 210 34.64 0.57 22.13
N ASN A 211 33.37 0.34 22.45
CA ASN A 211 32.43 -0.34 21.56
C ASN A 211 32.08 0.55 20.37
N ILE A 212 32.03 -0.05 19.18
CA ILE A 212 31.58 0.60 17.94
C ILE A 212 30.11 0.21 17.73
N ASP A 213 29.21 1.19 17.80
CA ASP A 213 27.77 0.98 17.59
C ASP A 213 27.42 1.04 16.09
N ILE A 214 28.06 1.94 15.34
CA ILE A 214 27.77 2.22 13.93
C ILE A 214 29.07 2.38 13.15
N ILE A 215 29.10 1.88 11.90
CA ILE A 215 30.16 2.15 10.94
C ILE A 215 29.58 2.87 9.72
N ILE A 216 30.15 4.04 9.39
CA ILE A 216 29.76 4.86 8.24
C ILE A 216 30.97 5.07 7.33
N ASN A 217 30.72 5.09 6.02
CA ASN A 217 31.75 5.41 5.03
C ASN A 217 32.21 6.87 5.15
N PRO A 218 33.52 7.14 5.31
CA PRO A 218 34.04 8.49 5.43
C PRO A 218 33.80 9.34 4.17
N ILE A 219 33.66 8.75 2.98
CA ILE A 219 33.37 9.48 1.72
C ILE A 219 32.04 10.22 1.77
N ALA A 220 31.09 9.77 2.61
CA ALA A 220 29.77 10.39 2.75
C ALA A 220 29.81 11.81 3.33
N VAL A 221 30.92 12.22 3.95
CA VAL A 221 31.11 13.55 4.55
C VAL A 221 31.58 14.60 3.53
N PRO A 222 32.74 14.44 2.85
CA PRO A 222 33.24 15.45 1.91
C PRO A 222 32.32 15.62 0.70
N SER A 223 31.68 14.55 0.22
CA SER A 223 30.76 14.63 -0.93
C SER A 223 29.51 15.47 -0.65
N ARG A 224 29.12 15.62 0.62
CA ARG A 224 27.91 16.34 1.06
C ARG A 224 28.20 17.63 1.83
N MET A 225 29.47 17.92 2.10
CA MET A 225 29.91 19.09 2.86
C MET A 225 29.27 19.25 4.25
N ASN A 226 28.82 18.15 4.86
CA ASN A 226 28.13 18.15 6.16
C ASN A 226 29.09 17.91 7.34
N ILE A 227 30.17 18.72 7.39
CA ILE A 227 31.27 18.61 8.36
C ILE A 227 30.80 18.69 9.82
N GLY A 228 29.64 19.31 10.07
CA GLY A 228 29.04 19.40 11.40
C GLY A 228 28.91 18.04 12.10
N GLN A 229 28.74 16.95 11.36
CA GLN A 229 28.67 15.60 11.93
C GLN A 229 29.97 15.16 12.62
N ILE A 230 31.12 15.61 12.11
CA ILE A 230 32.44 15.35 12.70
C ILE A 230 32.62 16.22 13.95
N LEU A 231 32.20 17.49 13.88
CA LEU A 231 32.25 18.40 15.03
C LEU A 231 31.37 17.92 16.17
N GLU A 232 30.14 17.45 15.87
CA GLU A 232 29.25 16.80 16.83
C GLU A 232 29.93 15.59 17.48
N SER A 233 30.54 14.73 16.65
CA SER A 233 31.21 13.51 17.10
C SER A 233 32.34 13.81 18.09
N SER A 234 33.16 14.83 17.80
CA SER A 234 34.25 15.28 18.66
C SER A 234 33.75 15.99 19.93
N ALA A 235 32.72 16.83 19.82
CA ALA A 235 32.12 17.52 20.97
C ALA A 235 31.48 16.53 21.96
N ALA A 236 30.91 15.44 21.46
CA ALA A 236 30.31 14.41 22.28
C ALA A 236 31.34 13.65 23.13
N LEU A 237 32.59 13.50 22.66
CA LEU A 237 33.69 12.94 23.47
C LEU A 237 34.04 13.84 24.66
N ILE A 238 33.99 15.16 24.50
CA ILE A 238 34.16 16.13 25.59
C ILE A 238 33.01 15.97 26.60
N ALA A 239 31.78 15.87 26.11
CA ALA A 239 30.61 15.69 26.95
C ALA A 239 30.68 14.41 27.78
N GLU A 240 31.12 13.30 27.17
CA GLU A 240 31.34 12.03 27.86
C GLU A 240 32.43 12.13 28.93
N LYS A 241 33.58 12.74 28.62
CA LYS A 241 34.69 12.88 29.57
C LYS A 241 34.33 13.77 30.76
N THR A 242 33.51 14.79 30.55
CA THR A 242 33.12 15.77 31.58
C THR A 242 31.82 15.41 32.31
N GLY A 243 31.03 14.48 31.78
CA GLY A 243 29.70 14.14 32.28
C GLY A 243 28.67 15.25 32.10
N LYS A 244 28.96 16.27 31.27
CA LYS A 244 28.10 17.44 31.06
C LYS A 244 27.74 17.60 29.59
N PRO A 245 26.51 18.00 29.25
CA PRO A 245 26.15 18.31 27.88
C PRO A 245 27.06 19.39 27.29
N PHE A 246 27.57 19.18 26.08
CA PHE A 246 28.24 20.21 25.31
C PHE A 246 27.18 20.98 24.51
N VAL A 247 26.88 22.19 24.95
CA VAL A 247 25.86 23.05 24.31
C VAL A 247 26.51 23.88 23.21
N VAL A 248 25.86 23.89 22.04
CA VAL A 248 26.24 24.67 20.86
C VAL A 248 25.05 25.57 20.53
N ASP A 249 25.28 26.87 20.57
CA ASP A 249 24.30 27.86 20.13
C ASP A 249 24.46 28.12 18.63
N ASN A 250 23.33 28.10 17.92
CA ASN A 250 23.34 28.29 16.48
C ASN A 250 23.71 29.74 16.13
N PHE A 251 24.73 29.91 15.28
CA PHE A 251 25.13 31.20 14.71
C PHE A 251 25.49 32.28 15.76
N ASP A 252 26.03 31.88 16.91
CA ASP A 252 26.50 32.79 17.97
C ASP A 252 27.83 33.51 17.64
N GLY A 253 28.44 33.20 16.50
CA GLY A 253 29.75 33.73 16.07
C GLY A 253 30.96 32.99 16.66
N THR A 254 30.75 31.96 17.47
CA THR A 254 31.83 31.15 18.06
C THR A 254 32.44 30.20 17.02
N ASP A 255 33.78 30.19 16.92
CA ASP A 255 34.51 29.15 16.19
C ASP A 255 34.56 27.85 17.03
N TYR A 256 33.54 27.01 16.82
CA TYR A 256 33.41 25.73 17.50
C TYR A 256 34.52 24.74 17.15
N LEU A 257 35.08 24.78 15.95
CA LEU A 257 36.20 23.93 15.57
C LEU A 257 37.42 24.21 16.47
N LYS A 258 37.75 25.49 16.64
CA LYS A 258 38.87 25.90 17.50
C LYS A 258 38.59 25.57 18.97
N LYS A 259 37.37 25.86 19.45
CA LYS A 259 36.94 25.58 20.84
C LYS A 259 37.03 24.08 21.16
N ILE A 260 36.47 23.22 20.31
CA ILE A 260 36.50 21.76 20.47
C ILE A 260 37.95 21.25 20.49
N LYS A 261 38.77 21.66 19.52
CA LYS A 261 40.20 21.26 19.47
C LYS A 261 40.96 21.68 20.73
N SER A 262 40.75 22.90 21.22
CA SER A 262 41.42 23.38 22.44
C SER A 262 41.01 22.58 23.68
N GLU A 263 39.72 22.23 23.76
CA GLU A 263 39.15 21.55 24.91
C GLU A 263 39.55 20.06 24.93
N MET A 264 39.54 19.40 23.78
CA MET A 264 40.08 18.05 23.61
C MET A 264 41.55 17.98 24.03
N LYS A 265 42.37 18.95 23.61
CA LYS A 265 43.79 19.02 24.02
C LYS A 265 43.93 19.21 25.53
N ARG A 266 43.11 20.07 26.14
CA ARG A 266 43.10 20.31 27.59
C ARG A 266 42.74 19.05 28.38
N LEU A 267 41.78 18.27 27.88
CA LEU A 267 41.28 17.05 28.52
C LEU A 267 42.05 15.78 28.12
N GLY A 268 43.03 15.89 27.22
CA GLY A 268 43.80 14.75 26.71
C GLY A 268 42.95 13.75 25.91
N ILE A 269 41.90 14.23 25.23
CA ILE A 269 41.01 13.39 24.42
C ILE A 269 41.65 13.14 23.06
N VAL A 270 41.70 11.87 22.67
CA VAL A 270 42.09 11.41 21.33
C VAL A 270 40.81 10.97 20.61
N ASP A 271 40.69 11.30 19.33
CA ASP A 271 39.53 10.97 18.48
C ASP A 271 39.82 9.91 17.42
N LYS A 272 41.10 9.54 17.25
CA LYS A 272 41.54 8.48 16.35
C LYS A 272 42.06 7.30 17.15
N HIS A 273 41.46 6.15 16.93
CA HIS A 273 41.73 4.94 17.70
C HIS A 273 42.27 3.85 16.78
N LYS A 274 43.16 3.02 17.32
CA LYS A 274 43.49 1.74 16.68
C LYS A 274 42.27 0.84 16.74
N VAL A 275 41.92 0.22 15.62
CA VAL A 275 40.77 -0.68 15.52
C VAL A 275 41.25 -2.06 15.13
N ILE A 276 40.68 -3.07 15.78
CA ILE A 276 40.96 -4.48 15.53
C ILE A 276 39.67 -5.10 14.98
N ASP A 277 39.72 -5.55 13.73
CA ASP A 277 38.66 -6.35 13.14
C ASP A 277 38.89 -7.83 13.47
N PRO A 278 37.86 -8.60 13.86
CA PRO A 278 38.02 -10.01 14.23
C PRO A 278 38.54 -10.92 13.11
N GLU A 279 38.37 -10.54 11.84
CA GLU A 279 38.73 -11.36 10.67
C GLU A 279 40.11 -10.97 10.11
N VAL A 280 40.37 -9.67 9.98
CA VAL A 280 41.64 -9.17 9.37
C VAL A 280 42.68 -8.69 10.38
N GLY A 281 42.33 -8.59 11.66
CA GLY A 281 43.22 -8.11 12.72
C GLY A 281 43.28 -6.59 12.84
N GLU A 282 44.41 -6.07 13.30
CA GLU A 282 44.62 -4.62 13.50
C GLU A 282 44.65 -3.88 12.15
N LEU A 283 43.86 -2.81 12.05
CA LEU A 283 43.84 -1.96 10.86
C LEU A 283 45.11 -1.10 10.79
N GLU A 284 45.64 -0.91 9.58
CA GLU A 284 46.87 -0.14 9.34
C GLU A 284 46.75 1.32 9.81
N ASN A 285 45.62 1.96 9.50
CA ASN A 285 45.38 3.36 9.82
C ASN A 285 44.43 3.49 11.01
N PRO A 286 44.67 4.43 11.94
CA PRO A 286 43.75 4.69 13.03
C PRO A 286 42.45 5.32 12.50
N VAL A 287 41.34 4.91 13.09
CA VAL A 287 39.99 5.26 12.66
C VAL A 287 39.44 6.35 13.56
N PHE A 288 38.78 7.36 12.98
CA PHE A 288 38.07 8.34 13.77
C PHE A 288 36.81 7.71 14.38
N ILE A 289 36.73 7.74 15.71
CA ILE A 289 35.59 7.24 16.48
C ILE A 289 35.09 8.37 17.36
N GLY A 290 33.80 8.69 17.26
CA GLY A 290 33.15 9.66 18.13
C GLY A 290 31.71 9.25 18.42
N LYS A 291 30.91 10.16 18.98
CA LYS A 291 29.50 9.85 19.27
C LYS A 291 28.55 10.77 18.53
N GLN A 292 27.53 10.20 17.90
CA GLN A 292 26.49 10.96 17.22
C GLN A 292 25.12 10.69 17.79
N TYR A 293 24.25 11.69 17.71
CA TYR A 293 22.83 11.52 17.99
C TYR A 293 22.10 11.00 16.75
N VAL A 294 21.61 9.76 16.83
CA VAL A 294 21.05 9.02 15.70
C VAL A 294 19.58 8.70 15.94
N LEU A 295 18.78 8.92 14.90
CA LEU A 295 17.34 8.66 14.89
C LEU A 295 17.03 7.48 13.98
N LYS A 296 16.05 6.66 14.38
CA LYS A 296 15.40 5.68 13.51
C LYS A 296 14.19 6.31 12.82
N LEU A 297 14.14 6.24 11.50
CA LEU A 297 13.05 6.82 10.72
C LEU A 297 11.86 5.85 10.62
N GLN A 298 10.67 6.41 10.40
CA GLN A 298 9.43 5.65 10.14
C GLN A 298 9.47 4.77 8.88
N HIS A 299 10.48 4.94 8.01
CA HIS A 299 10.66 4.14 6.81
C HIS A 299 11.31 2.79 7.12
N GLN A 300 10.51 1.88 7.68
CA GLN A 300 10.92 0.52 7.99
C GLN A 300 10.66 -0.41 6.79
N THR A 301 11.54 -1.38 6.56
CA THR A 301 11.41 -2.33 5.43
C THR A 301 10.13 -3.14 5.50
N GLY A 302 9.77 -3.59 6.71
CA GLY A 302 8.62 -4.48 6.92
C GLY A 302 7.29 -3.85 6.50
N LYS A 303 7.20 -2.52 6.47
CA LYS A 303 5.98 -1.78 6.07
C LYS A 303 5.96 -1.38 4.60
N LYS A 304 7.00 -1.71 3.83
CA LYS A 304 7.18 -1.30 2.43
C LYS A 304 7.31 -2.48 1.47
N PHE A 305 7.39 -3.69 1.99
CA PHE A 305 7.41 -4.87 1.16
C PHE A 305 5.97 -5.20 0.75
N SER A 306 5.75 -5.40 -0.56
CA SER A 306 4.46 -5.81 -1.10
C SER A 306 4.71 -6.91 -2.12
N ALA A 307 4.01 -8.04 -1.95
CA ALA A 307 4.11 -9.18 -2.82
C ALA A 307 2.73 -9.77 -3.08
N ARG A 308 2.43 -10.01 -4.36
CA ARG A 308 1.14 -10.52 -4.80
C ARG A 308 1.33 -11.84 -5.54
N GLY A 309 0.65 -12.88 -5.06
CA GLY A 309 0.41 -14.11 -5.84
C GLY A 309 -0.88 -13.96 -6.64
N GLN A 310 -2.01 -14.34 -6.04
CA GLN A 310 -3.36 -14.03 -6.52
C GLN A 310 -4.05 -13.15 -5.47
N GLY A 311 -4.97 -12.30 -5.90
CA GLY A 311 -5.64 -11.33 -5.02
C GLY A 311 -6.89 -10.75 -5.68
N PRO A 312 -7.56 -9.80 -5.02
CA PRO A 312 -8.76 -9.19 -5.57
C PRO A 312 -8.47 -8.44 -6.87
N TYR A 313 -9.53 -8.26 -7.65
CA TYR A 313 -9.53 -7.52 -8.91
C TYR A 313 -10.47 -6.32 -8.80
N THR A 314 -10.20 -5.28 -9.57
CA THR A 314 -11.10 -4.13 -9.73
C THR A 314 -12.32 -4.52 -10.58
N MET A 315 -13.29 -3.62 -10.71
CA MET A 315 -14.40 -3.79 -11.66
C MET A 315 -13.93 -3.94 -13.11
N ASP A 316 -12.76 -3.40 -13.45
CA ASP A 316 -12.13 -3.53 -14.77
C ASP A 316 -11.30 -4.82 -14.90
N GLU A 317 -11.50 -5.76 -13.97
CA GLU A 317 -10.78 -7.03 -13.87
C GLU A 317 -9.26 -6.90 -13.72
N GLN A 318 -8.75 -5.71 -13.39
CA GLN A 318 -7.32 -5.49 -13.18
C GLN A 318 -6.91 -5.88 -11.76
N PRO A 319 -5.67 -6.34 -11.55
CA PRO A 319 -5.11 -6.53 -10.22
C PRO A 319 -5.36 -5.31 -9.32
N ALA A 320 -6.13 -5.50 -8.24
CA ALA A 320 -6.35 -4.44 -7.26
C ALA A 320 -5.02 -3.86 -6.73
N ARG A 321 -5.00 -2.54 -6.57
CA ARG A 321 -3.88 -1.76 -6.05
C ARG A 321 -4.13 -1.42 -4.57
N GLY A 322 -3.05 -1.19 -3.83
CA GLY A 322 -3.08 -0.83 -2.41
C GLY A 322 -2.81 -2.00 -1.45
N GLY A 323 -2.06 -1.71 -0.39
CA GLY A 323 -1.68 -2.67 0.66
C GLY A 323 -0.51 -3.60 0.31
N ASP A 324 -0.22 -4.51 1.25
CA ASP A 324 0.95 -5.38 1.23
C ASP A 324 0.86 -6.53 0.19
N LYS A 325 -0.28 -6.64 -0.51
CA LYS A 325 -0.56 -7.63 -1.56
C LYS A 325 -1.03 -7.00 -2.87
N SER A 326 -0.63 -5.75 -3.11
CA SER A 326 -1.02 -4.99 -4.29
C SER A 326 -0.35 -5.47 -5.57
N GLY A 327 -1.07 -5.39 -6.70
CA GLY A 327 -0.43 -5.50 -8.00
C GLY A 327 0.52 -4.32 -8.25
N GLN A 328 1.69 -4.59 -8.83
CA GLN A 328 2.61 -3.55 -9.29
C GLN A 328 2.19 -3.07 -10.69
N ALA A 329 2.31 -1.78 -10.93
CA ALA A 329 2.02 -1.21 -12.24
C ALA A 329 3.22 -1.38 -13.16
N LEU A 330 2.94 -1.79 -14.40
CA LEU A 330 3.90 -1.65 -15.50
C LEU A 330 3.67 -0.28 -16.13
N ASP A 331 4.59 0.64 -15.90
CA ASP A 331 4.52 1.97 -16.49
C ASP A 331 5.03 1.98 -17.94
N VAL A 332 4.79 3.11 -18.62
CA VAL A 332 5.13 3.29 -20.04
C VAL A 332 6.64 3.20 -20.28
N LEU A 333 7.48 3.72 -19.38
CA LEU A 333 8.94 3.67 -19.54
C LEU A 333 9.46 2.25 -19.34
N THR A 334 8.91 1.50 -18.38
CA THR A 334 9.24 0.07 -18.24
C THR A 334 8.80 -0.72 -19.46
N ASN A 335 7.64 -0.41 -20.06
CA ASN A 335 7.20 -1.03 -21.31
C ASN A 335 8.18 -0.74 -22.46
N TYR A 336 8.57 0.52 -22.66
CA TYR A 336 9.59 0.88 -23.66
C TYR A 336 10.92 0.18 -23.42
N THR A 337 11.33 0.03 -22.16
CA THR A 337 12.55 -0.71 -21.80
C THR A 337 12.45 -2.16 -22.24
N LEU A 338 11.35 -2.84 -21.94
CA LEU A 338 11.14 -4.24 -22.35
C LEU A 338 11.08 -4.38 -23.88
N LEU A 339 10.42 -3.45 -24.56
CA LEU A 339 10.37 -3.41 -26.03
C LEU A 339 11.76 -3.24 -26.64
N ALA A 340 12.58 -2.34 -26.09
CA ALA A 340 13.95 -2.10 -26.56
C ALA A 340 14.83 -3.34 -26.39
N HIS A 341 14.58 -4.16 -25.36
CA HIS A 341 15.26 -5.45 -25.15
C HIS A 341 14.65 -6.59 -25.98
N GLY A 342 13.60 -6.34 -26.76
CA GLY A 342 12.90 -7.37 -27.54
C GLY A 342 12.09 -8.35 -26.69
N ALA A 343 11.79 -8.03 -25.43
CA ALA A 343 11.08 -8.88 -24.48
C ALA A 343 9.55 -8.93 -24.74
N LYS A 344 9.16 -9.24 -25.98
CA LYS A 344 7.77 -9.20 -26.46
C LYS A 344 6.88 -10.22 -25.73
N GLU A 345 7.37 -11.43 -25.48
CA GLU A 345 6.60 -12.46 -24.78
C GLU A 345 6.35 -12.10 -23.32
N ASN A 346 7.32 -11.46 -22.64
CA ASN A 346 7.12 -10.94 -21.29
C ASN A 346 6.07 -9.84 -21.25
N LEU A 347 6.08 -8.93 -22.24
CA LEU A 347 5.05 -7.89 -22.35
C LEU A 347 3.66 -8.47 -22.61
N ARG A 348 3.58 -9.49 -23.47
CA ARG A 348 2.34 -10.20 -23.74
C ARG A 348 1.81 -10.90 -22.49
N GLU A 349 2.66 -11.60 -21.76
CA GLU A 349 2.33 -12.23 -20.48
C GLU A 349 1.86 -11.20 -19.45
N MET A 350 2.60 -10.09 -19.28
CA MET A 350 2.27 -9.03 -18.33
C MET A 350 0.94 -8.35 -18.65
N SER A 351 0.64 -8.15 -19.94
CA SER A 351 -0.57 -7.44 -20.37
C SER A 351 -1.81 -8.33 -20.37
N ILE A 352 -1.69 -9.59 -20.81
CA ILE A 352 -2.84 -10.47 -21.07
C ILE A 352 -3.09 -11.45 -19.93
N ILE A 353 -2.03 -12.03 -19.35
CA ILE A 353 -2.15 -13.09 -18.33
C ILE A 353 -2.12 -12.50 -16.93
N LYS A 354 -1.14 -11.63 -16.63
CA LYS A 354 -0.96 -11.04 -15.29
C LYS A 354 -1.73 -9.74 -15.08
N GLY A 355 -2.03 -9.02 -16.17
CA GLY A 355 -2.64 -7.69 -16.15
C GLY A 355 -4.15 -7.67 -15.92
N GLN A 356 -4.80 -8.83 -15.92
CA GLN A 356 -6.24 -8.98 -15.72
C GLN A 356 -6.60 -10.29 -14.98
N ARG A 357 -7.89 -10.48 -14.69
CA ARG A 357 -8.42 -11.70 -14.07
C ARG A 357 -8.33 -12.88 -15.04
N ASN A 358 -7.73 -13.98 -14.59
CA ASN A 358 -7.51 -15.18 -15.39
C ASN A 358 -7.59 -16.45 -14.52
N ASP A 359 -8.74 -16.66 -13.87
CA ASP A 359 -8.88 -17.70 -12.83
C ASP A 359 -8.66 -19.12 -13.36
N GLU A 360 -9.14 -19.41 -14.58
CA GLU A 360 -8.93 -20.71 -15.21
C GLU A 360 -7.45 -20.96 -15.53
N TYR A 361 -6.75 -19.97 -16.10
CA TYR A 361 -5.33 -20.06 -16.36
C TYR A 361 -4.55 -20.42 -15.08
N TRP A 362 -4.80 -19.70 -13.98
CA TRP A 362 -4.12 -19.95 -12.70
C TRP A 362 -4.50 -21.29 -12.08
N ARG A 363 -5.72 -21.78 -12.29
CA ARG A 363 -6.17 -23.10 -11.84
C ARG A 363 -5.42 -24.21 -12.57
N GLU A 364 -5.38 -24.16 -13.90
CA GLU A 364 -4.70 -25.17 -14.71
C GLU A 364 -3.18 -25.15 -14.50
N PHE A 365 -2.60 -23.95 -14.40
CA PHE A 365 -1.18 -23.78 -14.05
C PHE A 365 -0.83 -24.45 -12.71
N ARG A 366 -1.64 -24.21 -11.66
CA ARG A 366 -1.43 -24.85 -10.34
C ARG A 366 -1.63 -26.37 -10.37
N ALA A 367 -2.52 -26.85 -11.24
CA ALA A 367 -2.75 -28.28 -11.42
C ALA A 367 -1.64 -28.96 -12.26
N GLY A 368 -0.68 -28.20 -12.80
CA GLY A 368 0.34 -28.72 -13.70
C GLY A 368 -0.23 -29.19 -15.05
N ARG A 369 -1.42 -28.70 -15.42
CA ARG A 369 -2.11 -29.05 -16.67
C ARG A 369 -1.86 -27.97 -17.74
N PRO A 370 -2.05 -28.29 -19.04
CA PRO A 370 -1.95 -27.30 -20.09
C PRO A 370 -2.86 -26.10 -19.83
N THR A 371 -2.30 -24.89 -19.90
CA THR A 371 -3.05 -23.66 -19.70
C THR A 371 -3.88 -23.31 -20.93
N PRO A 372 -5.07 -22.71 -20.76
CA PRO A 372 -5.85 -22.21 -21.88
C PRO A 372 -5.08 -21.13 -22.65
N PRO A 373 -5.40 -20.91 -23.94
CA PRO A 373 -4.86 -19.78 -24.68
C PRO A 373 -5.24 -18.45 -24.01
N PRO A 374 -4.39 -17.41 -24.09
CA PRO A 374 -4.68 -16.12 -23.47
C PRO A 374 -5.95 -15.48 -24.09
N PRO A 375 -6.90 -15.00 -23.27
CA PRO A 375 -8.11 -14.35 -23.79
C PRO A 375 -7.80 -12.94 -24.31
N THR A 376 -8.77 -12.33 -25.00
CA THR A 376 -8.72 -10.88 -25.26
C THR A 376 -8.77 -10.11 -23.94
N PRO A 377 -7.99 -9.04 -23.76
CA PRO A 377 -8.06 -8.25 -22.54
C PRO A 377 -9.43 -7.60 -22.32
N PHE A 378 -10.01 -7.70 -21.12
CA PHE A 378 -11.28 -7.05 -20.78
C PHE A 378 -11.27 -5.55 -21.08
N VAL A 379 -10.15 -4.87 -20.79
CA VAL A 379 -9.99 -3.44 -21.08
C VAL A 379 -10.08 -3.12 -22.58
N PHE A 380 -9.61 -4.04 -23.42
CA PHE A 380 -9.72 -3.90 -24.88
C PHE A 380 -11.17 -4.07 -25.32
N ASP A 381 -11.85 -5.10 -24.83
CA ASP A 381 -13.28 -5.29 -25.13
C ASP A 381 -14.11 -4.12 -24.62
N LYS A 382 -13.84 -3.63 -23.40
CA LYS A 382 -14.47 -2.42 -22.85
C LYS A 382 -14.24 -1.20 -23.74
N PHE A 383 -13.03 -1.00 -24.27
CA PHE A 383 -12.75 0.07 -25.22
C PHE A 383 -13.59 -0.06 -26.50
N MET A 384 -13.71 -1.26 -27.05
CA MET A 384 -14.54 -1.51 -28.24
C MET A 384 -16.03 -1.28 -27.97
N HIS A 385 -16.56 -1.73 -26.82
CA HIS A 385 -17.94 -1.47 -26.43
C HIS A 385 -18.20 0.01 -26.15
N ASN A 386 -17.21 0.75 -25.62
CA ASN A 386 -17.32 2.20 -25.47
C ASN A 386 -17.41 2.91 -26.82
N LEU A 387 -16.68 2.46 -27.84
CA LEU A 387 -16.83 2.99 -29.20
C LEU A 387 -18.23 2.71 -29.76
N GLN A 388 -18.75 1.50 -29.56
CA GLN A 388 -20.13 1.16 -29.93
C GLN A 388 -21.16 2.03 -29.20
N ALA A 389 -20.97 2.28 -27.90
CA ALA A 389 -21.81 3.18 -27.12
C ALA A 389 -21.84 4.62 -27.65
N LEU A 390 -20.75 5.06 -28.28
CA LEU A 390 -20.65 6.38 -28.93
C LEU A 390 -21.30 6.40 -30.32
N GLY A 391 -21.93 5.30 -30.77
CA GLY A 391 -22.51 5.18 -32.11
C GLY A 391 -21.45 4.93 -33.18
N VAL A 392 -20.30 4.34 -32.84
CA VAL A 392 -19.27 3.93 -33.81
C VAL A 392 -19.41 2.43 -34.08
N SER A 393 -19.71 2.06 -35.32
CA SER A 393 -19.65 0.68 -35.79
C SER A 393 -18.18 0.27 -35.92
N VAL A 394 -17.79 -0.76 -35.16
CA VAL A 394 -16.44 -1.33 -35.17
C VAL A 394 -16.51 -2.68 -35.87
N LYS A 395 -16.05 -2.74 -37.13
CA LYS A 395 -15.92 -3.99 -37.87
C LYS A 395 -14.46 -4.42 -37.88
N LYS A 396 -14.20 -5.65 -37.45
CA LYS A 396 -12.86 -6.25 -37.51
C LYS A 396 -12.79 -7.09 -38.78
N ASP A 397 -11.96 -6.66 -39.72
CA ASP A 397 -11.46 -7.48 -40.81
C ASP A 397 -10.05 -8.00 -40.42
N GLU A 398 -9.59 -9.12 -40.97
CA GLU A 398 -8.50 -9.99 -40.45
C GLU A 398 -7.32 -9.25 -39.78
N GLU A 399 -6.87 -8.12 -40.35
CA GLU A 399 -5.77 -7.30 -39.82
C GLU A 399 -6.15 -5.84 -39.49
N LYS A 400 -7.39 -5.41 -39.71
CA LYS A 400 -7.80 -3.99 -39.62
C LYS A 400 -9.13 -3.81 -38.90
N PHE A 401 -9.19 -2.75 -38.10
CA PHE A 401 -10.45 -2.25 -37.58
C PHE A 401 -10.96 -1.16 -38.53
N GLN A 402 -12.16 -1.37 -39.07
CA GLN A 402 -12.91 -0.36 -39.78
C GLN A 402 -13.87 0.30 -38.81
N LEU A 403 -13.68 1.60 -38.59
CA LEU A 403 -14.55 2.43 -37.77
C LEU A 403 -15.45 3.24 -38.71
N MET A 404 -16.76 3.07 -38.58
CA MET A 404 -17.77 3.84 -39.32
C MET A 404 -18.82 4.36 -38.36
N ALA A 405 -19.64 5.32 -38.78
CA ALA A 405 -20.81 5.66 -38.00
C ALA A 405 -21.77 4.47 -38.01
N MET A 406 -22.36 4.18 -36.86
CA MET A 406 -23.36 3.13 -36.72
C MET A 406 -24.66 3.56 -37.40
N THR A 407 -25.24 2.64 -38.16
CA THR A 407 -26.53 2.81 -38.84
C THR A 407 -27.68 2.33 -37.97
N ASP A 408 -28.90 2.81 -38.24
CA ASP A 408 -30.10 2.37 -37.51
C ASP A 408 -30.30 0.85 -37.58
N LYS A 409 -30.03 0.25 -38.75
CA LYS A 409 -30.05 -1.19 -38.93
C LYS A 409 -29.08 -1.91 -37.99
N GLU A 410 -27.86 -1.40 -37.82
CA GLU A 410 -26.87 -1.99 -36.90
C GLU A 410 -27.30 -1.82 -35.43
N ILE A 411 -27.93 -0.70 -35.08
CA ILE A 411 -28.50 -0.47 -33.74
C ILE A 411 -29.62 -1.48 -33.47
N GLU A 412 -30.54 -1.67 -34.41
CA GLU A 412 -31.64 -2.62 -34.30
C GLU A 412 -31.13 -4.07 -34.18
N GLU A 413 -30.13 -4.45 -34.98
CA GLU A 413 -29.51 -5.78 -34.92
C GLU A 413 -28.80 -6.05 -33.58
N MET A 414 -28.18 -5.03 -32.99
CA MET A 414 -27.57 -5.13 -31.66
C MET A 414 -28.60 -5.12 -30.52
N SER A 415 -29.74 -4.48 -30.74
CA SER A 415 -30.73 -4.24 -29.70
C SER A 415 -31.50 -5.50 -29.32
N SER A 416 -31.58 -5.77 -28.02
CA SER A 416 -32.41 -6.84 -27.46
C SER A 416 -33.87 -6.42 -27.24
N GLY A 417 -34.19 -5.14 -27.43
CA GLY A 417 -35.53 -4.62 -27.26
C GLY A 417 -35.58 -3.09 -27.25
N LYS A 418 -36.75 -2.57 -27.62
CA LYS A 418 -37.08 -1.14 -27.54
C LYS A 418 -37.42 -0.76 -26.10
N ILE A 419 -36.88 0.37 -25.64
CA ILE A 419 -37.31 1.00 -24.38
C ILE A 419 -38.46 1.94 -24.70
N GLU A 420 -39.63 1.66 -24.12
CA GLU A 420 -40.85 2.43 -24.35
C GLU A 420 -41.15 3.37 -23.18
N ASP A 421 -40.56 3.09 -22.00
CA ASP A 421 -40.83 3.83 -20.77
C ASP A 421 -39.55 4.16 -19.99
N ALA A 422 -39.50 5.36 -19.40
CA ALA A 422 -38.38 5.79 -18.56
C ALA A 422 -38.47 5.25 -17.11
N ARG A 423 -39.58 4.59 -16.73
CA ARG A 423 -39.77 4.00 -15.41
C ARG A 423 -38.77 2.87 -15.16
N LEU A 424 -38.30 2.78 -13.91
CA LEU A 424 -37.33 1.78 -13.47
C LEU A 424 -38.02 0.55 -12.88
N ILE A 425 -38.84 0.78 -11.86
CA ILE A 425 -39.47 -0.22 -11.02
C ILE A 425 -40.90 0.17 -10.69
N LYS A 426 -41.73 -0.83 -10.42
CA LYS A 426 -43.08 -0.68 -9.88
C LYS A 426 -43.01 -0.56 -8.37
N ALA A 427 -43.80 0.35 -7.81
CA ALA A 427 -44.08 0.37 -6.38
C ALA A 427 -45.41 -0.35 -6.12
N PRO A 428 -45.56 -1.12 -5.02
CA PRO A 428 -44.65 -1.23 -3.87
C PRO A 428 -43.68 -2.43 -3.90
N ASP A 429 -43.80 -3.32 -4.88
CA ASP A 429 -43.06 -4.59 -4.95
C ASP A 429 -41.60 -4.45 -5.44
N LEU A 430 -41.23 -3.25 -5.91
CA LEU A 430 -39.90 -2.92 -6.46
C LEU A 430 -39.51 -3.83 -7.65
N ALA A 431 -40.50 -4.44 -8.30
CA ALA A 431 -40.28 -5.27 -9.48
C ALA A 431 -39.92 -4.38 -10.68
N PRO A 432 -39.02 -4.80 -11.58
CA PRO A 432 -38.73 -4.04 -12.78
C PRO A 432 -39.97 -3.78 -13.65
N GLU A 433 -40.08 -2.58 -14.21
CA GLU A 433 -41.15 -2.24 -15.17
C GLU A 433 -40.84 -2.87 -16.53
N LYS A 434 -41.82 -3.54 -17.13
CA LYS A 434 -41.71 -4.11 -18.48
C LYS A 434 -41.73 -2.97 -19.51
N GLY A 435 -40.80 -2.97 -20.45
CA GLY A 435 -40.53 -1.86 -21.36
C GLY A 435 -39.79 -0.68 -20.72
N GLY A 436 -39.45 -0.79 -19.42
CA GLY A 436 -38.72 0.21 -18.65
C GLY A 436 -37.20 0.04 -18.72
N LEU A 437 -36.45 0.94 -18.07
CA LEU A 437 -34.98 0.92 -18.11
C LEU A 437 -34.34 -0.28 -17.39
N PHE A 438 -35.06 -0.95 -16.49
CA PHE A 438 -34.59 -2.16 -15.81
C PHE A 438 -35.30 -3.43 -16.29
N ASP A 439 -35.94 -3.41 -17.47
CA ASP A 439 -36.57 -4.60 -18.03
C ASP A 439 -35.53 -5.74 -18.20
N PRO A 440 -35.71 -6.91 -17.54
CA PRO A 440 -34.82 -8.06 -17.69
C PRO A 440 -34.68 -8.56 -19.13
N ASP A 441 -35.74 -8.44 -19.94
CA ASP A 441 -35.76 -8.90 -21.31
C ASP A 441 -35.05 -7.90 -22.23
N ALA A 442 -35.40 -6.61 -22.14
CA ALA A 442 -34.85 -5.58 -23.02
C ALA A 442 -33.44 -5.12 -22.62
N THR A 443 -33.21 -4.77 -21.34
CA THR A 443 -31.96 -4.16 -20.86
C THR A 443 -31.08 -5.14 -20.06
N GLY A 444 -31.62 -6.30 -19.69
CA GLY A 444 -30.92 -7.27 -18.82
C GLY A 444 -31.06 -6.98 -17.33
N GLY A 445 -32.02 -6.13 -16.95
CA GLY A 445 -32.35 -5.87 -15.55
C GLY A 445 -31.61 -4.67 -14.96
N PRO A 446 -31.68 -4.48 -13.63
CA PRO A 446 -30.97 -3.40 -12.94
C PRO A 446 -29.44 -3.41 -13.14
N GLY A 447 -28.88 -4.57 -13.48
CA GLY A 447 -27.45 -4.74 -13.75
C GLY A 447 -27.02 -4.41 -15.18
N GLY A 448 -27.96 -4.20 -16.12
CA GLY A 448 -27.70 -3.79 -17.50
C GLY A 448 -26.73 -4.73 -18.24
N SER A 449 -27.23 -5.82 -18.83
CA SER A 449 -26.40 -6.82 -19.51
C SER A 449 -26.63 -6.91 -21.02
N LYS A 450 -27.51 -6.08 -21.58
CA LYS A 450 -27.91 -6.11 -22.98
C LYS A 450 -27.92 -4.71 -23.58
N TRP A 451 -27.71 -4.62 -24.89
CA TRP A 451 -27.97 -3.41 -25.65
C TRP A 451 -29.47 -3.26 -25.88
N SER A 452 -29.97 -2.03 -25.78
CA SER A 452 -31.36 -1.67 -26.04
C SER A 452 -31.39 -0.36 -26.83
N HIS A 453 -32.48 -0.06 -27.51
CA HIS A 453 -32.61 1.18 -28.28
C HIS A 453 -33.82 1.99 -27.85
N ILE A 454 -33.77 3.29 -28.14
CA ILE A 454 -34.90 4.21 -28.04
C ILE A 454 -35.13 4.74 -29.44
N GLU A 455 -36.37 4.62 -29.91
CA GLU A 455 -36.78 5.25 -31.17
C GLU A 455 -36.94 6.76 -30.93
N LEU A 456 -36.20 7.55 -31.69
CA LEU A 456 -36.25 9.01 -31.60
C LEU A 456 -37.50 9.53 -32.30
N ALA A 457 -38.02 10.68 -31.86
CA ALA A 457 -39.20 11.31 -32.46
C ALA A 457 -38.94 11.81 -33.89
N GLU A 458 -37.68 12.12 -34.20
CA GLU A 458 -37.18 12.46 -35.53
C GLU A 458 -35.81 11.81 -35.72
N PRO A 459 -35.45 11.41 -36.96
CA PRO A 459 -34.12 10.88 -37.23
C PRO A 459 -33.09 11.98 -36.96
N ILE A 460 -31.97 11.61 -36.34
CA ILE A 460 -30.87 12.53 -36.06
C ILE A 460 -29.60 11.98 -36.72
N PRO A 461 -28.89 12.78 -37.53
CA PRO A 461 -27.62 12.35 -38.09
C PRO A 461 -26.63 11.93 -37.01
N ASN A 462 -26.00 10.78 -37.19
CA ASN A 462 -24.96 10.31 -36.28
C ASN A 462 -23.83 11.37 -36.23
N PRO A 463 -23.44 11.87 -35.03
CA PRO A 463 -22.42 12.91 -34.90
C PRO A 463 -21.08 12.57 -35.57
N VAL A 464 -20.75 11.29 -35.67
CA VAL A 464 -19.53 10.79 -36.34
C VAL A 464 -19.51 11.17 -37.84
N PHE A 465 -20.68 11.29 -38.47
CA PHE A 465 -20.81 11.66 -39.89
C PHE A 465 -21.06 13.15 -40.13
N LYS A 466 -21.12 14.00 -39.09
CA LYS A 466 -21.44 15.43 -39.23
C LYS A 466 -20.63 16.10 -40.35
N ASP A 467 -19.30 15.97 -40.33
CA ASP A 467 -18.42 16.64 -41.30
C ASP A 467 -18.56 16.05 -42.72
N ALA A 468 -18.81 14.75 -42.82
CA ALA A 468 -19.04 14.10 -44.11
C ALA A 468 -20.36 14.57 -44.75
N ILE A 469 -21.43 14.70 -43.97
CA ILE A 469 -22.72 15.19 -44.43
C ILE A 469 -22.62 16.66 -44.85
N ILE A 470 -21.98 17.50 -44.04
CA ILE A 470 -21.72 18.91 -44.35
C ILE A 470 -21.00 19.04 -45.70
N SER A 471 -19.97 18.21 -45.92
CA SER A 471 -19.22 18.20 -47.19
C SER A 471 -20.03 17.68 -48.37
N LEU A 472 -20.91 16.68 -48.17
CA LEU A 472 -21.73 16.11 -49.23
C LEU A 472 -22.83 17.08 -49.69
N LEU A 473 -23.43 17.80 -48.75
CA LEU A 473 -24.51 18.74 -49.00
C LEU A 473 -24.03 20.16 -49.32
N ASP A 474 -22.70 20.34 -49.49
CA ASP A 474 -22.03 21.61 -49.79
C ASP A 474 -22.54 22.78 -48.91
N MET A 475 -22.60 22.54 -47.59
CA MET A 475 -23.11 23.52 -46.62
C MET A 475 -22.06 23.89 -45.57
N THR A 476 -22.28 24.99 -44.86
CA THR A 476 -21.46 25.34 -43.70
C THR A 476 -21.98 24.65 -42.42
N THR A 477 -21.11 24.48 -41.43
CA THR A 477 -21.49 23.94 -40.10
C THR A 477 -22.65 24.71 -39.47
N LYS A 478 -22.67 26.04 -39.64
CA LYS A 478 -23.74 26.89 -39.11
C LYS A 478 -25.07 26.60 -39.80
N GLU A 479 -25.06 26.36 -41.10
CA GLU A 479 -26.27 26.05 -41.85
C GLU A 479 -26.80 24.67 -41.50
N PHE A 480 -25.93 23.66 -41.39
CA PHE A 480 -26.28 22.33 -40.91
C PHE A 480 -26.97 22.37 -39.53
N GLU A 481 -26.38 23.09 -38.58
CA GLU A 481 -26.97 23.26 -37.25
C GLU A 481 -28.28 24.05 -37.27
N SER A 482 -28.41 25.03 -38.17
CA SER A 482 -29.65 25.80 -38.33
C SER A 482 -30.76 24.93 -38.91
N VAL A 483 -30.44 23.99 -39.81
CA VAL A 483 -31.42 23.02 -40.35
C VAL A 483 -31.85 22.03 -39.26
N LEU A 484 -30.92 21.50 -38.47
CA LEU A 484 -31.26 20.61 -37.35
C LEU A 484 -32.13 21.29 -36.28
N LYS A 485 -31.94 22.59 -36.03
CA LYS A 485 -32.70 23.35 -35.03
C LYS A 485 -34.10 23.79 -35.49
N GLY A 486 -34.48 23.57 -36.74
CA GLY A 486 -35.74 24.10 -37.27
C GLY A 486 -35.65 25.53 -37.81
N GLU A 487 -34.46 26.15 -37.81
CA GLU A 487 -34.26 27.56 -38.17
C GLU A 487 -34.06 27.77 -39.68
N LYS A 488 -33.59 26.74 -40.39
CA LYS A 488 -33.37 26.75 -41.85
C LYS A 488 -34.05 25.55 -42.51
N TYR A 489 -34.50 25.72 -43.74
CA TYR A 489 -35.23 24.70 -44.49
C TYR A 489 -34.39 24.21 -45.68
N ILE A 490 -34.43 22.89 -45.93
CA ILE A 490 -33.95 22.25 -47.15
C ILE A 490 -35.18 21.66 -47.85
N ASN A 491 -35.45 22.04 -49.11
CA ASN A 491 -36.60 21.56 -49.89
C ASN A 491 -37.95 21.65 -49.15
N GLY A 492 -38.14 22.69 -48.32
CA GLY A 492 -39.37 22.91 -47.55
C GLY A 492 -39.50 22.08 -46.28
N LYS A 493 -38.50 21.29 -45.91
CA LYS A 493 -38.43 20.51 -44.67
C LYS A 493 -37.32 21.04 -43.76
N THR A 494 -37.36 20.69 -42.47
CA THR A 494 -36.31 21.02 -41.49
C THR A 494 -36.12 19.84 -40.53
N GLY A 495 -35.14 19.91 -39.62
CA GLY A 495 -34.79 18.81 -38.73
C GLY A 495 -33.94 17.74 -39.42
N GLY A 496 -33.69 16.61 -38.75
CA GLY A 496 -32.82 15.57 -39.30
C GLY A 496 -33.41 14.82 -40.50
N GLN A 497 -34.75 14.73 -40.62
CA GLN A 497 -35.40 14.18 -41.82
C GLN A 497 -35.08 15.00 -43.07
N ALA A 498 -34.97 16.33 -42.93
CA ALA A 498 -34.63 17.20 -44.06
C ALA A 498 -33.17 17.03 -44.51
N ILE A 499 -32.30 16.57 -43.61
CA ILE A 499 -30.90 16.26 -43.90
C ILE A 499 -30.78 14.88 -44.53
N GLU A 500 -31.59 13.92 -44.12
CA GLU A 500 -31.63 12.57 -44.70
C GLU A 500 -32.20 12.57 -46.13
N ASP A 501 -33.25 13.38 -46.37
CA ASP A 501 -33.91 13.49 -47.69
C ASP A 501 -33.08 14.24 -48.74
N ALA A 502 -32.11 15.04 -48.31
CA ALA A 502 -31.27 15.91 -49.13
C ALA A 502 -30.00 15.18 -49.57
#